data_AF-Q5BMM9-F1
#
_entry.id   AF-Q5BMM9-F1
#
_cell.length_a   1.000
_cell.length_b   1.000
_cell.length_c   1.000
_cell.angle_alpha   90.00
_cell.angle_beta   90.00
_cell.angle_gamma   90.00
#
_symmetry.space_group_name_H-M   'P 1'
#
loop_
_entity.id
_entity.type
_entity.pdbx_description
1 polymer ?
#
loop_
_entity_poly.entity_id
_entity_poly.type
_entity_poly.pdbx_seq_one_letter_code
_entity_poly.pdbx_strand_id
1 'polypeptide(L)' 'QCTGGADCTSCTGACTGCANCPNARTCVGSRNCINALTCTGSRNCNRATTCIGSTDCYKATTCIGSTGCPGH' A
#
# COMPACT_ATOMS: atom_id res chain seq x y z
N GLN A 1 -2.92 14.69 1.77
CA GLN A 1 -1.74 13.83 1.63
C GLN A 1 -1.05 13.81 2.98
N CYS A 2 -0.58 12.66 3.45
CA CYS A 2 0.15 12.53 4.71
C CYS A 2 1.53 11.97 4.40
N THR A 3 2.56 12.56 4.99
CA THR A 3 3.94 12.36 4.56
C THR A 3 4.84 12.20 5.77
N GLY A 4 5.60 11.11 5.82
CA GLY A 4 6.57 10.84 6.88
C GLY A 4 5.95 10.47 8.23
N GLY A 5 6.74 9.81 9.07
CA GLY A 5 6.37 9.51 10.46
C GLY A 5 6.03 8.04 10.72
N ALA A 6 5.79 7.74 12.00
CA ALA A 6 5.46 6.40 12.46
C ALA A 6 3.97 6.08 12.28
N ASP A 7 3.09 7.07 12.45
CA ASP A 7 1.64 6.87 12.44
C ASP A 7 0.92 7.90 11.55
N CYS A 8 0.25 7.39 10.52
CA CYS A 8 -0.58 8.13 9.59
C CYS A 8 -1.98 7.51 9.50
N THR A 9 -2.48 6.93 10.60
CA THR A 9 -3.83 6.36 10.72
C THR A 9 -4.94 7.32 10.33
N SER A 10 -4.78 8.62 10.56
CA SER A 10 -5.75 9.64 10.12
C SER A 10 -5.77 9.86 8.61
N CYS A 11 -4.81 9.30 7.86
CA CYS A 11 -4.69 9.51 6.44
C CYS A 11 -5.65 8.65 5.63
N THR A 12 -6.56 9.28 4.88
CA THR A 12 -7.51 8.59 4.00
C THR A 12 -7.22 8.76 2.51
N GLY A 13 -6.42 9.77 2.14
CA GLY A 13 -6.04 10.05 0.76
C GLY A 13 -4.78 9.31 0.32
N ALA A 14 -3.70 10.06 0.11
CA ALA A 14 -2.38 9.55 -0.23
C ALA A 14 -1.45 9.58 1.00
N CYS A 15 -0.76 8.47 1.27
CA CYS A 15 0.18 8.28 2.38
C CYS A 15 1.57 7.93 1.85
N THR A 16 2.56 8.78 2.13
CA THR A 16 3.91 8.68 1.56
C THR A 16 4.95 8.56 2.66
N GLY A 17 5.82 7.54 2.61
CA GLY A 17 6.95 7.40 3.53
C GLY A 17 6.57 7.21 5.00
N CYS A 18 5.42 6.59 5.29
CA CYS A 18 4.93 6.45 6.66
C CYS A 18 4.79 4.98 7.06
N ALA A 19 5.03 4.68 8.34
CA ALA A 19 5.04 3.29 8.82
C ALA A 19 3.64 2.72 9.08
N ASN A 20 2.62 3.56 9.25
CA ASN A 20 1.25 3.08 9.50
C ASN A 20 0.22 3.88 8.69
N CYS A 21 -0.20 3.33 7.53
CA CYS A 21 -1.18 3.96 6.63
C CYS A 21 -2.44 3.09 6.42
N PRO A 22 -3.13 2.58 7.46
CA PRO A 22 -4.19 1.59 7.30
C PRO A 22 -5.39 2.12 6.51
N ASN A 23 -5.65 3.42 6.55
CA ASN A 23 -6.84 4.04 5.95
C ASN A 23 -6.58 4.72 4.61
N ALA A 24 -5.32 4.77 4.15
CA ALA A 24 -4.95 5.49 2.94
C ALA A 24 -5.43 4.76 1.69
N ARG A 25 -5.95 5.50 0.70
CA ARG A 25 -6.32 4.94 -0.61
C ARG A 25 -5.12 4.71 -1.52
N THR A 26 -4.07 5.51 -1.36
CA THR A 26 -2.82 5.38 -2.11
C THR A 26 -1.63 5.37 -1.15
N CYS A 27 -0.74 4.41 -1.33
CA CYS A 27 0.50 4.29 -0.55
C CYS A 27 1.73 4.34 -1.45
N VAL A 28 2.71 5.16 -1.06
CA VAL A 28 4.01 5.25 -1.74
C VAL A 28 5.13 5.17 -0.71
N GLY A 29 5.96 4.12 -0.78
CA GLY A 29 7.07 3.93 0.18
C GLY A 29 6.61 3.77 1.63
N SER A 30 5.41 3.22 1.85
CA SER A 30 4.74 3.18 3.15
C SER A 30 4.50 1.74 3.63
N ARG A 31 4.13 1.56 4.91
CA ARG A 31 3.78 0.26 5.50
C ARG A 31 2.36 0.29 6.08
N ASN A 32 1.82 -0.90 6.34
CA ASN A 32 0.45 -1.12 6.82
C ASN A 32 -0.61 -0.49 5.90
N CYS A 33 -0.46 -0.66 4.59
CA CYS A 33 -1.35 -0.09 3.58
C CYS A 33 -2.59 -0.95 3.30
N ILE A 34 -3.27 -1.36 4.37
CA ILE A 34 -4.26 -2.45 4.35
C ILE A 34 -5.44 -2.12 3.43
N ASN A 35 -5.93 -0.87 3.45
CA ASN A 35 -7.06 -0.41 2.65
C ASN A 35 -6.67 0.34 1.38
N ALA A 36 -5.39 0.37 1.02
CA ALA A 36 -4.96 1.02 -0.21
C ALA A 36 -5.52 0.31 -1.44
N LEU A 37 -5.93 1.11 -2.43
CA LEU A 37 -6.27 0.65 -3.78
C LEU A 37 -5.01 0.54 -4.63
N THR A 38 -4.07 1.47 -4.42
CA THR A 38 -2.80 1.53 -5.14
C THR A 38 -1.64 1.52 -4.16
N CYS A 39 -0.72 0.59 -4.35
CA CYS A 39 0.53 0.50 -3.61
C CYS A 39 1.74 0.59 -4.54
N THR A 40 2.68 1.48 -4.20
CA THR A 40 3.98 1.59 -4.87
C THR A 40 5.08 1.51 -3.82
N GLY A 41 6.01 0.55 -3.96
CA GLY A 41 7.11 0.37 -3.00
C GLY A 41 6.65 0.16 -1.55
N SER A 42 5.48 -0.44 -1.33
CA SER A 42 4.80 -0.46 -0.04
C SER A 42 4.54 -1.89 0.47
N ARG A 43 4.19 -2.04 1.75
CA ARG A 43 3.96 -3.35 2.39
C ARG A 43 2.55 -3.45 3.00
N ASN A 44 2.07 -4.69 3.20
CA ASN A 44 0.73 -4.99 3.73
C ASN A 44 -0.39 -4.43 2.83
N CYS A 45 -0.27 -4.62 1.51
CA CYS A 45 -1.17 -4.08 0.49
C CYS A 45 -2.36 -5.02 0.16
N ASN A 46 -2.96 -5.57 1.22
CA ASN A 46 -3.89 -6.72 1.13
C ASN A 46 -5.10 -6.49 0.22
N ARG A 47 -5.54 -5.24 0.08
CA ARG A 47 -6.71 -4.86 -0.73
C ARG A 47 -6.36 -4.08 -1.99
N ALA A 48 -5.08 -3.89 -2.27
CA ALA A 48 -4.65 -3.12 -3.44
C ALA A 48 -5.03 -3.87 -4.71
N THR A 49 -5.65 -3.15 -5.66
CA THR A 49 -5.89 -3.64 -7.01
C THR A 49 -4.68 -3.41 -7.90
N THR A 50 -3.85 -2.41 -7.57
CA THR A 50 -2.59 -2.11 -8.25
C THR A 50 -1.43 -2.17 -7.26
N CYS A 51 -0.47 -3.04 -7.55
CA CYS A 51 0.77 -3.18 -6.80
C CYS A 51 1.99 -3.08 -7.71
N ILE A 52 2.90 -2.17 -7.36
CA ILE A 52 4.18 -1.95 -8.05
C ILE A 52 5.28 -2.01 -7.00
N GLY A 53 6.22 -2.95 -7.12
CA GLY A 53 7.32 -3.11 -6.16
C GLY A 53 6.86 -3.32 -4.71
N SER A 54 5.71 -3.94 -4.49
CA SER A 54 5.04 -4.00 -3.17
C SER A 54 4.87 -5.44 -2.67
N THR A 55 4.54 -5.60 -1.39
CA THR A 55 4.29 -6.93 -0.79
C THR A 55 2.86 -7.07 -0.28
N ASP A 56 2.42 -8.33 -0.16
CA ASP A 56 1.11 -8.71 0.38
C ASP A 56 -0.06 -8.25 -0.51
N CYS A 57 0.12 -8.39 -1.82
CA CYS A 57 -0.77 -7.87 -2.85
C CYS A 57 -1.91 -8.83 -3.23
N TYR A 58 -2.58 -9.42 -2.24
CA TYR A 58 -3.48 -10.57 -2.41
C TYR A 58 -4.69 -10.34 -3.33
N LYS A 59 -5.06 -9.08 -3.59
CA LYS A 59 -6.19 -8.71 -4.45
C LYS A 59 -5.77 -7.93 -5.69
N ALA A 60 -4.48 -7.89 -6.00
CA ALA A 60 -3.98 -7.10 -7.12
C ALA A 60 -4.39 -7.72 -8.46
N THR A 61 -4.99 -6.91 -9.34
CA THR A 61 -5.19 -7.24 -10.76
C THR A 61 -3.99 -6.79 -11.58
N THR A 62 -3.31 -5.73 -11.14
CA THR A 62 -2.02 -5.30 -11.69
C THR A 62 -0.94 -5.55 -10.64
N CYS A 63 -0.03 -6.47 -10.94
CA CYS A 63 1.06 -6.85 -10.04
C CYS A 63 2.39 -6.81 -10.79
N ILE A 64 3.19 -5.78 -10.54
CA ILE A 64 4.47 -5.57 -11.23
C ILE A 64 5.58 -5.59 -10.18
N GLY A 65 6.53 -6.52 -10.31
CA GLY A 65 7.66 -6.66 -9.38
C GLY A 65 7.24 -6.75 -7.91
N SER A 66 6.05 -7.32 -7.65
CA SER A 66 5.43 -7.38 -6.33
C SER A 66 5.24 -8.83 -5.90
N THR A 67 5.03 -9.07 -4.60
CA THR A 67 4.83 -10.41 -4.04
C THR A 67 3.46 -10.57 -3.40
N GLY A 68 3.01 -11.82 -3.27
CA GLY A 68 1.70 -12.16 -2.71
C GLY A 68 0.53 -11.84 -3.65
N CYS A 69 0.77 -11.83 -4.95
CA CYS A 69 -0.26 -11.56 -5.95
C CYS A 69 -1.07 -12.82 -6.26
N PRO A 70 -2.37 -12.69 -6.57
CA PRO A 70 -3.18 -13.84 -6.92
C PRO A 70 -2.68 -14.47 -8.22
N GLY A 71 -2.51 -15.80 -8.21
CA GLY A 71 -2.11 -16.57 -9.40
C GLY A 71 -0.60 -16.66 -9.67
N HIS A 72 0.25 -16.17 -8.75
CA HIS A 72 1.71 -16.30 -8.83
C HIS A 72 2.31 -16.83 -7.53
#